data_AF-A0A0E4BNH0-F1
#
_entry.id   AF-A0A0E4BNH0-F1
#
_cell.length_a   1.000
_cell.length_b   1.000
_cell.length_c   1.000
_cell.angle_alpha   90.00
_cell.angle_beta   90.00
_cell.angle_gamma   90.00
#
_symmetry.space_group_name_H-M   'P 1'
#
loop_
_entity.id
_entity.type
_entity.pdbx_description
1 polymer ?
#
loop_
_entity_poly.entity_id
_entity_poly.type
_entity_poly.pdbx_seq_one_letter_code
_entity_poly.pdbx_strand_id
1 'polypeptide(L)'
;MTSSHVRANLPKNKSGGFSMLRAEDNKFLTESGPGTGMGELLRRFWIPVLLSKELPEADGEPKKIVVLGEELLAFRDSRGVVGVIDQYCPHRGANLWLGRNEECGIRCVYHGWKFDTDGRCVDMPTSYPDLNAKDLIRIKSYPVREWGEMIWAYMGPADVMPELPDLEMAMLPASHRYVSKKWQDCNWVQALEGSIDTAHFTFAHLSFDKEENEILDIKKHFVNPIARMSSDHMRWIAEDPRPVIKIAPHDAGLSIAGGRLTGSDNIYWRIAQFLMPFHAYAPSAMPGENIFGQTFVPVSDTNCWIYTYAWNPERPLTQAERDAYDRGNGVIAEVDDNYVPLRHRATTI
;
A
#
# COMPACT_ATOMS: atom_id res chain seq x y z
N MET A 1 -24.86 34.99 -16.23
CA MET A 1 -24.88 35.08 -14.75
C MET A 1 -23.48 34.77 -14.26
N THR A 2 -22.88 35.71 -13.54
CA THR A 2 -21.47 35.68 -13.13
C THR A 2 -21.18 34.51 -12.19
N SER A 3 -20.20 33.69 -12.56
CA SER A 3 -19.67 32.56 -11.79
C SER A 3 -19.12 33.06 -10.45
N SER A 4 -19.92 32.96 -9.38
CA SER A 4 -19.41 33.07 -8.02
C SER A 4 -18.72 31.75 -7.69
N HIS A 5 -17.38 31.74 -7.73
CA HIS A 5 -16.59 30.61 -7.26
C HIS A 5 -16.96 30.28 -5.82
N VAL A 6 -17.53 29.09 -5.60
CA VAL A 6 -17.78 28.53 -4.26
C VAL A 6 -16.41 28.15 -3.69
N ARG A 7 -15.75 29.10 -3.02
CA ARG A 7 -14.57 28.79 -2.20
C ARG A 7 -15.02 27.88 -1.06
N ALA A 8 -14.44 26.68 -0.98
CA ALA A 8 -14.59 25.82 0.19
C ALA A 8 -14.14 26.59 1.44
N ASN A 9 -14.98 26.62 2.48
CA ASN A 9 -14.64 27.21 3.77
C ASN A 9 -13.61 26.32 4.47
N LEU A 10 -12.33 26.51 4.15
CA LEU A 10 -11.23 25.96 4.92
C LEU A 10 -11.17 26.67 6.28
N PRO A 11 -10.85 25.96 7.38
CA PRO A 11 -10.74 26.55 8.70
C PRO A 11 -9.69 27.67 8.69
N LYS A 12 -10.13 28.89 9.00
CA LYS A 12 -9.27 30.08 9.09
C LYS A 12 -8.59 30.08 10.46
N ASN A 13 -7.29 30.39 10.51
CA ASN A 13 -6.64 30.63 11.79
C ASN A 13 -7.16 31.95 12.42
N LYS A 14 -6.76 32.23 13.67
CA LYS A 14 -7.14 33.45 14.41
C LYS A 14 -6.74 34.78 13.74
N SER A 15 -5.92 34.76 12.68
CA SER A 15 -5.50 35.92 11.88
C SER A 15 -6.04 35.94 10.43
N GLY A 16 -6.99 35.06 10.08
CA GLY A 16 -7.71 35.12 8.80
C GLY A 16 -6.96 34.65 7.56
N GLY A 17 -5.74 34.11 7.71
CA GLY A 17 -4.97 33.48 6.64
C GLY A 17 -5.16 31.96 6.56
N PHE A 18 -4.93 31.37 5.39
CA PHE A 18 -4.81 29.91 5.24
C PHE A 18 -3.58 29.44 6.02
N SER A 19 -3.75 28.57 7.00
CA SER A 19 -2.63 28.01 7.75
C SER A 19 -2.00 26.90 6.90
N MET A 20 -0.78 27.12 6.43
CA MET A 20 0.09 26.03 6.00
C MET A 20 0.32 25.09 7.18
N LEU A 21 0.47 23.79 6.91
CA LEU A 21 0.80 22.79 7.94
C LEU A 21 2.13 23.17 8.60
N ARG A 22 2.21 23.11 9.94
CA ARG A 22 3.46 23.40 10.65
C ARG A 22 4.45 22.26 10.40
N ALA A 23 5.75 22.55 10.44
CA ALA A 23 6.79 21.53 10.28
C ALA A 23 6.67 20.38 11.30
N GLU A 24 6.30 20.69 12.54
CA GLU A 24 6.04 19.71 13.59
C GLU A 24 4.86 18.80 13.27
N ASP A 25 3.75 19.38 12.78
CA ASP A 25 2.56 18.61 12.39
C ASP A 25 2.87 17.71 11.17
N ASN A 26 3.69 18.20 10.23
CA ASN A 26 4.15 17.39 9.10
C ASN A 26 4.97 16.20 9.58
N LYS A 27 5.96 16.41 10.45
CA LYS A 27 6.76 15.31 11.02
C LYS A 27 5.89 14.30 11.76
N PHE A 28 4.98 14.78 12.59
CA PHE A 28 4.05 13.93 13.33
C PHE A 28 3.20 13.04 12.40
N LEU A 29 2.80 13.55 11.23
CA LEU A 29 2.04 12.83 10.22
C LEU A 29 2.89 11.87 9.38
N THR A 30 4.12 12.27 9.03
CA THR A 30 4.93 11.57 8.00
C THR A 30 5.96 10.60 8.55
N GLU A 31 6.49 10.83 9.76
CA GLU A 31 7.54 9.99 10.37
C GLU A 31 6.93 8.73 10.98
N SER A 32 7.37 7.56 10.54
CA SER A 32 6.68 6.27 10.76
C SER A 32 7.48 5.23 11.55
N GLY A 33 8.71 5.59 11.96
CA GLY A 33 9.61 4.72 12.71
C GLY A 33 9.14 4.41 14.15
N PRO A 34 9.87 3.54 14.87
CA PRO A 34 9.58 3.23 16.27
C PRO A 34 9.61 4.50 17.15
N GLY A 35 8.62 4.67 18.03
CA GLY A 35 8.55 5.80 18.96
C GLY A 35 8.03 7.12 18.36
N THR A 36 7.71 7.17 17.06
CA THR A 36 7.05 8.34 16.46
C THR A 36 5.53 8.26 16.62
N GLY A 37 4.84 9.41 16.61
CA GLY A 37 3.39 9.45 16.79
C GLY A 37 2.61 8.64 15.75
N MET A 38 2.95 8.80 14.47
CA MET A 38 2.34 8.01 13.40
C MET A 38 2.81 6.55 13.44
N GLY A 39 4.08 6.27 13.75
CA GLY A 39 4.58 4.90 13.88
C GLY A 39 3.79 4.10 14.92
N GLU A 40 3.55 4.68 16.11
CA GLU A 40 2.75 4.05 17.16
C GLU A 40 1.27 3.88 16.77
N LEU A 41 0.72 4.78 15.95
CA LEU A 41 -0.63 4.63 15.41
C LEU A 41 -0.71 3.49 14.40
N LEU A 42 0.17 3.46 13.40
CA LEU A 42 0.15 2.47 12.31
C LEU A 42 0.33 1.04 12.83
N ARG A 43 1.16 0.85 13.86
CA ARG A 43 1.38 -0.46 14.51
C ARG A 43 0.12 -1.07 15.11
N ARG A 44 -0.87 -0.24 15.44
CA ARG A 44 -2.17 -0.71 15.98
C ARG A 44 -3.12 -1.25 14.90
N PHE A 45 -2.69 -1.26 13.64
CA PHE A 45 -3.41 -1.88 12.54
C PHE A 45 -2.62 -3.08 11.99
N TRP A 46 -3.32 -3.95 11.25
CA TRP A 46 -2.67 -4.97 10.44
C TRP A 46 -1.97 -4.32 9.25
N ILE A 47 -0.72 -4.70 9.01
CA ILE A 47 0.12 -4.12 7.96
C ILE A 47 0.52 -5.22 6.98
N PRO A 48 0.25 -5.08 5.67
CA PRO A 48 0.74 -6.04 4.70
C PRO A 48 2.25 -5.87 4.54
N VAL A 49 2.99 -6.96 4.72
CA VAL A 49 4.47 -6.97 4.71
C VAL A 49 5.05 -7.69 3.50
N LEU A 50 4.31 -8.64 2.92
CA LEU A 50 4.65 -9.34 1.69
C LEU A 50 3.39 -9.72 0.92
N LEU A 51 3.53 -10.03 -0.38
CA LEU A 51 2.57 -10.86 -1.09
C LEU A 51 2.79 -12.32 -0.71
N SER A 52 1.71 -13.11 -0.68
CA SER A 52 1.77 -14.57 -0.43
C SER A 52 2.78 -15.29 -1.31
N LYS A 53 2.81 -14.91 -2.60
CA LYS A 53 3.70 -15.50 -3.61
C LYS A 53 5.19 -15.20 -3.41
N GLU A 54 5.55 -14.27 -2.52
CA GLU A 54 6.95 -13.98 -2.20
C GLU A 54 7.56 -14.99 -1.21
N LEU A 55 6.73 -15.82 -0.58
CA LEU A 55 7.14 -16.98 0.22
C LEU A 55 6.31 -18.20 -0.23
N PRO A 56 6.58 -18.75 -1.43
CA PRO A 56 5.70 -19.75 -2.05
C PRO A 56 5.80 -21.13 -1.41
N GLU A 57 6.98 -21.48 -0.87
CA GLU A 57 7.31 -22.84 -0.46
C GLU A 57 7.55 -22.93 1.05
N ALA A 58 7.05 -24.00 1.67
CA ALA A 58 7.41 -24.37 3.04
C ALA A 58 8.90 -24.76 3.10
N ASP A 59 9.59 -24.36 4.15
CA ASP A 59 11.05 -24.52 4.31
C ASP A 59 11.87 -23.87 3.17
N GLY A 60 11.26 -22.95 2.42
CA GLY A 60 11.91 -22.17 1.37
C GLY A 60 12.81 -21.06 1.91
N GLU A 61 13.36 -20.27 0.98
CA GLU A 61 14.24 -19.14 1.30
C GLU A 61 13.50 -18.09 2.16
N PRO A 62 14.09 -17.67 3.30
CA PRO A 62 13.50 -16.61 4.10
C PRO A 62 13.73 -15.25 3.45
N LYS A 63 12.83 -14.30 3.70
CA LYS A 63 12.86 -12.97 3.08
C LYS A 63 13.12 -11.88 4.10
N LYS A 64 14.15 -11.06 3.85
CA LYS A 64 14.35 -9.81 4.61
C LYS A 64 13.26 -8.82 4.22
N ILE A 65 12.68 -8.18 5.23
CA ILE A 65 11.69 -7.13 5.05
C ILE A 65 12.05 -5.95 5.93
N VAL A 66 11.66 -4.75 5.49
CA VAL A 66 11.72 -3.54 6.31
C VAL A 66 10.33 -2.92 6.29
N VAL A 67 9.80 -2.64 7.47
CA VAL A 67 8.46 -2.07 7.64
C VAL A 67 8.46 -1.15 8.85
N LEU A 68 7.94 0.07 8.71
CA LEU A 68 7.95 1.10 9.76
C LEU A 68 9.34 1.28 10.42
N GLY A 69 10.40 1.24 9.61
CA GLY A 69 11.79 1.38 10.06
C GLY A 69 12.38 0.17 10.80
N GLU A 70 11.65 -0.93 10.97
CA GLU A 70 12.20 -2.16 11.57
C GLU A 70 12.63 -3.16 10.51
N GLU A 71 13.84 -3.70 10.65
CA GLU A 71 14.35 -4.79 9.83
C GLU A 71 13.96 -6.14 10.43
N LEU A 72 13.26 -6.95 9.66
CA LEU A 72 12.68 -8.22 10.11
C LEU A 72 12.97 -9.32 9.09
N LEU A 73 12.71 -10.55 9.51
CA LEU A 73 12.79 -11.75 8.69
C LEU A 73 11.42 -12.41 8.61
N ALA A 74 10.94 -12.63 7.39
CA ALA A 74 9.76 -13.43 7.12
C ALA A 74 10.17 -14.81 6.57
N PHE A 75 9.51 -15.87 7.01
CA PHE A 75 9.76 -17.23 6.49
C PHE A 75 8.50 -18.08 6.59
N ARG A 76 8.38 -19.08 5.71
CA ARG A 76 7.28 -20.07 5.75
C ARG A 76 7.81 -21.39 6.27
N ASP A 77 7.33 -21.83 7.42
CA ASP A 77 7.84 -23.01 8.10
C ASP A 77 7.37 -24.32 7.44
N SER A 78 7.84 -25.47 7.93
CA SER A 78 7.47 -26.80 7.43
C SER A 78 5.96 -27.12 7.45
N ARG A 79 5.16 -26.38 8.22
CA ARG A 79 3.70 -26.53 8.30
C ARG A 79 2.98 -25.62 7.30
N GLY A 80 3.72 -24.81 6.55
CA GLY A 80 3.18 -23.79 5.67
C GLY A 80 2.79 -22.50 6.40
N VAL A 81 3.10 -22.35 7.68
CA VAL A 81 2.76 -21.17 8.49
C VAL A 81 3.85 -20.11 8.31
N VAL A 82 3.45 -18.86 8.09
CA VAL A 82 4.38 -17.76 7.96
C VAL A 82 4.71 -17.16 9.33
N GLY A 83 6.00 -17.01 9.63
CA GLY A 83 6.51 -16.23 10.76
C GLY A 83 7.13 -14.92 10.30
N VAL A 84 6.97 -13.87 11.11
CA VAL A 84 7.71 -12.60 10.98
C VAL A 84 8.40 -12.32 12.31
N ILE A 85 9.72 -12.35 12.31
CA ILE A 85 10.56 -12.23 13.50
C ILE A 85 11.66 -11.18 13.32
N ASP A 86 12.36 -10.82 14.39
CA ASP A 86 13.60 -10.04 14.29
C ASP A 86 14.62 -10.75 13.39
N GLN A 87 15.32 -10.00 12.54
CA GLN A 87 16.35 -10.59 11.68
C GLN A 87 17.63 -10.94 12.45
N TYR A 88 17.82 -10.45 13.69
CA TYR A 88 19.04 -10.67 14.45
C TYR A 88 18.84 -11.68 15.59
N CYS A 89 19.64 -12.75 15.58
CA CYS A 89 19.61 -13.76 16.63
C CYS A 89 19.96 -13.14 18.01
N PRO A 90 19.14 -13.31 19.05
CA PRO A 90 19.35 -12.69 20.37
C PRO A 90 20.58 -13.23 21.12
N HIS A 91 21.23 -14.28 20.61
CA HIS A 91 22.45 -14.80 21.20
C HIS A 91 23.64 -13.84 20.98
N ARG A 92 23.99 -13.54 19.72
CA ARG A 92 25.18 -12.74 19.35
C ARG A 92 24.96 -11.83 18.13
N GLY A 93 23.69 -11.60 17.72
CA GLY A 93 23.36 -10.69 16.63
C GLY A 93 23.66 -11.22 15.22
N ALA A 94 23.84 -12.53 15.04
CA ALA A 94 23.95 -13.10 13.70
C ALA A 94 22.64 -12.88 12.92
N ASN A 95 22.76 -12.44 11.67
CA ASN A 95 21.60 -12.22 10.81
C ASN A 95 20.99 -13.58 10.38
N LEU A 96 19.72 -13.80 10.74
CA LEU A 96 18.95 -15.03 10.51
C LEU A 96 18.49 -15.19 9.06
N TRP A 97 18.63 -14.18 8.20
CA TRP A 97 18.47 -14.35 6.75
C TRP A 97 19.46 -15.35 6.17
N LEU A 98 20.65 -15.45 6.77
CA LEU A 98 21.64 -16.49 6.44
C LEU A 98 21.31 -17.84 7.10
N GLY A 99 20.22 -17.92 7.85
CA GLY A 99 19.75 -19.12 8.55
C GLY A 99 19.18 -20.16 7.62
N ARG A 100 18.95 -21.36 8.16
CA ARG A 100 18.25 -22.45 7.45
C ARG A 100 16.83 -22.55 7.97
N ASN A 101 15.86 -22.49 7.07
CA ASN A 101 14.46 -22.73 7.40
C ASN A 101 14.24 -24.25 7.38
N GLU A 102 14.05 -24.85 8.55
CA GLU A 102 13.98 -26.30 8.70
C GLU A 102 13.15 -26.68 9.92
N GLU A 103 12.36 -27.75 9.81
CA GLU A 103 11.69 -28.40 10.95
C GLU A 103 10.94 -27.39 11.85
N CYS A 104 10.01 -26.65 11.24
CA CYS A 104 9.14 -25.65 11.87
C CYS A 104 9.88 -24.42 12.46
N GLY A 105 11.07 -24.05 11.96
CA GLY A 105 11.75 -22.85 12.41
C GLY A 105 12.99 -22.44 11.63
N ILE A 106 13.46 -21.21 11.88
CA ILE A 106 14.69 -20.69 11.31
C ILE A 106 15.87 -20.97 12.25
N ARG A 107 16.84 -21.76 11.78
CA ARG A 107 18.06 -22.08 12.51
C ARG A 107 19.17 -21.11 12.18
N CYS A 108 19.69 -20.46 13.21
CA CYS A 108 20.86 -19.61 13.13
C CYS A 108 22.10 -20.42 12.73
N VAL A 109 22.78 -20.01 11.65
CA VAL A 109 24.01 -20.65 11.17
C VAL A 109 25.19 -20.51 12.14
N TYR A 110 25.13 -19.60 13.11
CA TYR A 110 26.28 -19.37 13.98
C TYR A 110 26.41 -20.45 15.07
N HIS A 111 25.40 -20.61 15.93
CA HIS A 111 25.45 -21.54 17.06
C HIS A 111 24.24 -22.50 17.12
N GLY A 112 23.45 -22.54 16.04
CA GLY A 112 22.38 -23.51 15.89
C GLY A 112 21.09 -23.21 16.65
N TRP A 113 20.95 -22.05 17.31
CA TRP A 113 19.68 -21.67 17.95
C TRP A 113 18.58 -21.59 16.89
N LYS A 114 17.46 -22.27 17.11
CA LYS A 114 16.33 -22.34 16.18
C LYS A 114 15.11 -21.66 16.77
N PHE A 115 14.43 -20.83 15.97
CA PHE A 115 13.24 -20.09 16.38
C PHE A 115 12.02 -20.45 15.54
N ASP A 116 10.89 -20.70 16.18
CA ASP A 116 9.61 -20.92 15.48
C ASP A 116 8.97 -19.59 15.02
N THR A 117 7.81 -19.70 14.35
CA THR A 117 7.03 -18.56 13.84
C THR A 117 6.55 -17.60 14.93
N ASP A 118 6.44 -18.08 16.17
CA ASP A 118 6.04 -17.29 17.34
C ASP A 118 7.26 -16.71 18.09
N GLY A 119 8.47 -16.91 17.56
CA GLY A 119 9.72 -16.43 18.14
C GLY A 119 10.20 -17.24 19.35
N ARG A 120 9.66 -18.44 19.61
CA ARG A 120 10.17 -19.32 20.67
C ARG A 120 11.46 -19.99 20.22
N CYS A 121 12.46 -20.03 21.10
CA CYS A 121 13.61 -20.89 20.85
C CYS A 121 13.18 -22.36 21.02
N VAL A 122 13.06 -23.08 19.91
CA VAL A 122 12.56 -24.47 19.90
C VAL A 122 13.70 -25.49 19.98
N ASP A 123 14.91 -25.09 19.59
CA ASP A 123 16.10 -25.94 19.64
C ASP A 123 17.38 -25.14 19.92
N MET A 124 18.27 -25.73 20.71
CA MET A 124 19.53 -25.17 21.15
C MET A 124 20.59 -26.28 21.26
N PRO A 125 21.12 -26.77 20.12
CA PRO A 125 21.90 -28.00 20.06
C PRO A 125 23.25 -27.94 20.78
N THR A 126 23.73 -26.74 21.09
CA THR A 126 25.00 -26.50 21.78
C THR A 126 24.85 -26.37 23.30
N SER A 127 23.62 -26.51 23.83
CA SER A 127 23.32 -26.46 25.26
C SER A 127 22.99 -27.84 25.81
N TYR A 128 23.27 -28.07 27.09
CA TYR A 128 22.89 -29.32 27.75
C TYR A 128 21.36 -29.42 27.84
N PRO A 129 20.75 -30.56 27.47
CA PRO A 129 19.29 -30.70 27.43
C PRO A 129 18.57 -30.47 28.76
N ASP A 130 19.22 -30.81 29.88
CA ASP A 130 18.68 -30.69 31.25
C ASP A 130 18.57 -29.24 31.74
N LEU A 131 19.28 -28.30 31.11
CA LEU A 131 19.22 -26.88 31.46
C LEU A 131 17.91 -26.22 30.99
N ASN A 132 17.20 -26.80 30.02
CA ASN A 132 16.00 -26.23 29.39
C ASN A 132 16.13 -24.74 29.03
N ALA A 133 17.35 -24.28 28.73
CA ALA A 133 17.66 -22.87 28.53
C ALA A 133 16.84 -22.24 27.40
N LYS A 134 16.48 -23.04 26.38
CA LYS A 134 15.64 -22.62 25.25
C LYS A 134 14.27 -22.07 25.68
N ASP A 135 13.68 -22.58 26.77
CA ASP A 135 12.34 -22.20 27.21
C ASP A 135 12.30 -20.75 27.74
N LEU A 136 13.46 -20.22 28.15
CA LEU A 136 13.64 -18.85 28.61
C LEU A 136 13.95 -17.86 27.48
N ILE A 137 14.23 -18.36 26.27
CA ILE A 137 14.67 -17.54 25.15
C ILE A 137 13.51 -17.30 24.18
N ARG A 138 13.34 -16.03 23.86
CA ARG A 138 12.46 -15.55 22.79
C ARG A 138 13.24 -14.61 21.88
N ILE A 139 12.88 -14.61 20.60
CA ILE A 139 13.17 -13.53 19.68
C ILE A 139 11.89 -12.72 19.48
N LYS A 140 12.01 -11.42 19.21
CA LYS A 140 10.84 -10.61 18.86
C LYS A 140 10.15 -11.24 17.65
N SER A 141 8.84 -11.38 17.75
CA SER A 141 7.95 -11.91 16.71
C SER A 141 6.68 -11.08 16.66
N TYR A 142 6.03 -11.06 15.51
CA TYR A 142 4.76 -10.39 15.31
C TYR A 142 3.70 -11.42 14.88
N PRO A 143 2.45 -11.33 15.39
CA PRO A 143 1.36 -12.13 14.86
C PRO A 143 1.22 -11.94 13.34
N VAL A 144 1.03 -13.05 12.62
CA VAL A 144 0.93 -13.06 11.16
C VAL A 144 -0.39 -13.70 10.73
N ARG A 145 -1.02 -13.12 9.71
CA ARG A 145 -2.14 -13.75 8.99
C ARG A 145 -1.95 -13.61 7.49
N GLU A 146 -2.25 -14.68 6.76
CA GLU A 146 -2.23 -14.68 5.29
C GLU A 146 -3.67 -14.52 4.78
N TRP A 147 -3.94 -13.43 4.06
CA TRP A 147 -5.28 -13.05 3.65
C TRP A 147 -5.26 -12.11 2.44
N GLY A 148 -6.15 -12.34 1.46
CA GLY A 148 -6.20 -11.52 0.25
C GLY A 148 -4.94 -11.57 -0.62
N GLU A 149 -4.26 -12.72 -0.68
CA GLU A 149 -2.96 -12.91 -1.36
C GLU A 149 -1.81 -12.04 -0.81
N MET A 150 -1.98 -11.56 0.41
CA MET A 150 -0.99 -10.82 1.19
C MET A 150 -0.72 -11.51 2.52
N ILE A 151 0.49 -11.28 3.02
CA ILE A 151 0.94 -11.66 4.35
C ILE A 151 0.90 -10.39 5.21
N TRP A 152 0.12 -10.43 6.27
CA TRP A 152 -0.11 -9.32 7.18
C TRP A 152 0.57 -9.56 8.52
N ALA A 153 1.24 -8.56 9.06
CA ALA A 153 1.79 -8.57 10.40
C ALA A 153 1.07 -7.54 11.29
N TYR A 154 0.81 -7.91 12.54
CA TYR A 154 0.33 -6.99 13.56
C TYR A 154 1.49 -6.59 14.47
N MET A 155 1.80 -5.30 14.54
CA MET A 155 3.00 -4.80 15.23
C MET A 155 2.68 -4.05 16.54
N GLY A 156 1.42 -4.08 16.96
CA GLY A 156 0.90 -3.36 18.10
C GLY A 156 0.79 -4.23 19.36
N PRO A 157 0.19 -3.68 20.44
CA PRO A 157 0.00 -4.42 21.68
C PRO A 157 -1.00 -5.59 21.50
N ALA A 158 -0.59 -6.79 21.89
CA ALA A 158 -1.34 -8.03 21.62
C ALA A 158 -2.73 -8.08 22.28
N ASP A 159 -2.93 -7.35 23.38
CA ASP A 159 -4.18 -7.29 24.15
C ASP A 159 -5.29 -6.50 23.45
N VAL A 160 -4.94 -5.68 22.46
CA VAL A 160 -5.88 -4.86 21.66
C VAL A 160 -5.77 -5.13 20.16
N MET A 161 -5.25 -6.31 19.79
CA MET A 161 -5.15 -6.72 18.40
C MET A 161 -6.54 -6.82 17.76
N PRO A 162 -6.83 -6.04 16.70
CA PRO A 162 -8.11 -6.11 16.02
C PRO A 162 -8.17 -7.33 15.09
N GLU A 163 -9.34 -7.60 14.54
CA GLU A 163 -9.46 -8.48 13.37
C GLU A 163 -8.84 -7.83 12.13
N LEU A 164 -8.59 -8.64 11.09
CA LEU A 164 -8.16 -8.12 9.78
C LEU A 164 -9.21 -7.16 9.21
N PRO A 165 -8.80 -6.12 8.44
CA PRO A 165 -9.74 -5.18 7.85
C PRO A 165 -10.60 -5.86 6.78
N ASP A 166 -11.91 -5.60 6.75
CA ASP A 166 -12.82 -6.13 5.72
C ASP A 166 -12.67 -5.40 4.36
N LEU A 167 -11.49 -5.54 3.75
CA LEU A 167 -11.24 -5.08 2.38
C LEU A 167 -12.01 -5.97 1.38
N GLU A 168 -12.95 -5.38 0.63
CA GLU A 168 -13.83 -6.11 -0.30
C GLU A 168 -13.05 -7.06 -1.23
N MET A 169 -11.94 -6.58 -1.80
CA MET A 169 -11.10 -7.38 -2.70
C MET A 169 -10.62 -8.71 -2.06
N ALA A 170 -10.36 -8.71 -0.76
CA ALA A 170 -9.85 -9.88 -0.05
C ALA A 170 -10.96 -10.81 0.47
N MET A 171 -12.21 -10.34 0.49
CA MET A 171 -13.41 -11.15 0.76
C MET A 171 -13.86 -11.98 -0.45
N LEU A 172 -13.41 -11.61 -1.66
CA LEU A 172 -13.76 -12.31 -2.89
C LEU A 172 -12.84 -13.52 -3.16
N PRO A 173 -13.25 -14.47 -4.02
CA PRO A 173 -12.35 -15.54 -4.48
C PRO A 173 -11.16 -14.98 -5.27
N ALA A 174 -10.04 -15.71 -5.31
CA ALA A 174 -8.84 -15.31 -6.06
C ALA A 174 -9.11 -15.05 -7.56
N SER A 175 -10.10 -15.76 -8.15
CA SER A 175 -10.50 -15.55 -9.54
C SER A 175 -11.10 -14.16 -9.82
N HIS A 176 -11.60 -13.46 -8.79
CA HIS A 176 -12.20 -12.13 -8.86
C HIS A 176 -11.23 -10.98 -8.59
N ARG A 177 -9.98 -11.29 -8.25
CA ARG A 177 -8.97 -10.27 -7.92
C ARG A 177 -7.63 -10.51 -8.61
N TYR A 178 -6.86 -9.44 -8.64
CA TYR A 178 -5.47 -9.40 -9.02
C TYR A 178 -4.74 -8.53 -8.00
N VAL A 179 -3.66 -9.04 -7.40
CA VAL A 179 -2.90 -8.37 -6.35
C VAL A 179 -1.42 -8.34 -6.72
N SER A 180 -0.82 -7.16 -6.61
CA SER A 180 0.61 -6.91 -6.80
C SER A 180 1.09 -5.83 -5.84
N LYS A 181 2.35 -5.44 -5.93
CA LYS A 181 2.91 -4.28 -5.22
C LYS A 181 3.95 -3.57 -6.07
N LYS A 182 4.32 -2.36 -5.67
CA LYS A 182 5.41 -1.60 -6.26
C LYS A 182 6.19 -0.81 -5.23
N TRP A 183 7.48 -0.68 -5.45
CA TRP A 183 8.36 0.20 -4.69
C TRP A 183 8.14 1.67 -5.08
N GLN A 184 8.23 2.58 -4.10
CA GLN A 184 8.15 4.02 -4.33
C GLN A 184 9.15 4.78 -3.46
N ASP A 185 10.01 5.58 -4.11
CA ASP A 185 11.00 6.47 -3.49
C ASP A 185 10.39 7.79 -3.02
N CYS A 186 9.35 7.71 -2.18
CA CYS A 186 8.85 8.87 -1.45
C CYS A 186 8.19 8.46 -0.13
N ASN A 187 7.90 9.45 0.72
CA ASN A 187 7.14 9.22 1.93
C ASN A 187 5.73 8.70 1.59
N TRP A 188 5.25 7.74 2.38
CA TRP A 188 3.95 7.08 2.16
C TRP A 188 2.77 8.07 2.09
N VAL A 189 2.79 9.15 2.88
CA VAL A 189 1.73 10.17 2.86
C VAL A 189 1.66 10.86 1.51
N GLN A 190 2.80 11.18 0.90
CA GLN A 190 2.85 11.84 -0.41
C GLN A 190 2.25 10.94 -1.50
N ALA A 191 2.57 9.65 -1.47
CA ALA A 191 1.99 8.67 -2.40
C ALA A 191 0.48 8.50 -2.18
N LEU A 192 0.05 8.45 -0.91
CA LEU A 192 -1.35 8.31 -0.54
C LEU A 192 -2.18 9.53 -0.95
N GLU A 193 -1.71 10.74 -0.63
CA GLU A 193 -2.37 12.00 -0.99
C GLU A 193 -2.58 12.09 -2.51
N GLY A 194 -1.59 11.66 -3.30
CA GLY A 194 -1.73 11.56 -4.75
C GLY A 194 -2.86 10.62 -5.18
N SER A 195 -3.05 9.49 -4.50
CA SER A 195 -4.11 8.51 -4.83
C SER A 195 -5.53 9.05 -4.59
N ILE A 196 -5.70 9.85 -3.54
CA ILE A 196 -7.00 10.41 -3.14
C ILE A 196 -7.28 11.80 -3.73
N ASP A 197 -6.27 12.44 -4.32
CA ASP A 197 -6.47 13.67 -5.08
C ASP A 197 -7.11 13.36 -6.43
N THR A 198 -8.28 13.93 -6.70
CA THR A 198 -8.92 13.79 -8.01
C THR A 198 -8.48 14.85 -9.03
N ALA A 199 -7.78 15.90 -8.62
CA ALA A 199 -7.35 16.98 -9.50
C ALA A 199 -6.14 16.58 -10.35
N HIS A 200 -5.17 15.83 -9.80
CA HIS A 200 -3.98 15.39 -10.53
C HIS A 200 -4.31 14.60 -11.81
N PHE A 201 -5.47 13.93 -11.85
CA PHE A 201 -5.88 13.11 -12.99
C PHE A 201 -5.85 13.88 -14.32
N THR A 202 -6.23 15.16 -14.31
CA THR A 202 -6.24 16.00 -15.52
C THR A 202 -4.84 16.26 -16.09
N PHE A 203 -3.79 16.25 -15.28
CA PHE A 203 -2.45 16.65 -15.72
C PHE A 203 -1.45 15.49 -15.76
N ALA A 204 -1.55 14.56 -14.82
CA ALA A 204 -0.59 13.47 -14.66
C ALA A 204 -0.96 12.20 -15.45
N HIS A 205 -2.25 12.01 -15.78
CA HIS A 205 -2.74 10.81 -16.49
C HIS A 205 -3.25 11.10 -17.90
N LEU A 206 -3.38 12.37 -18.28
CA LEU A 206 -3.70 12.74 -19.65
C LEU A 206 -2.40 12.86 -20.44
N SER A 207 -2.31 12.13 -21.55
CA SER A 207 -1.22 12.32 -22.51
C SER A 207 -1.53 13.51 -23.40
N PHE A 208 -0.49 14.29 -23.70
CA PHE A 208 -0.60 15.42 -24.61
C PHE A 208 0.29 15.22 -25.84
N ASP A 209 -0.29 15.15 -27.03
CA ASP A 209 0.47 15.30 -28.28
C ASP A 209 0.56 16.79 -28.57
N LYS A 210 1.75 17.40 -28.41
CA LYS A 210 1.98 18.80 -28.80
C LYS A 210 3.15 18.90 -29.76
N GLU A 211 3.09 19.85 -30.69
CA GLU A 211 4.29 20.28 -31.42
C GLU A 211 5.18 21.17 -30.52
N GLU A 212 6.50 21.12 -30.73
CA GLU A 212 7.53 21.69 -29.82
C GLU A 212 7.40 23.21 -29.60
N ASN A 213 6.72 23.92 -30.51
CA ASN A 213 6.59 25.39 -30.51
C ASN A 213 5.17 25.91 -30.15
N GLU A 214 4.25 25.04 -29.73
CA GLU A 214 2.89 25.46 -29.36
C GLU A 214 2.73 25.60 -27.83
N ILE A 215 1.97 26.62 -27.41
CA ILE A 215 1.47 26.70 -26.03
C ILE A 215 0.49 25.53 -25.83
N LEU A 216 0.68 24.75 -24.76
CA LEU A 216 -0.17 23.59 -24.47
C LEU A 216 -1.63 24.02 -24.25
N ASP A 217 -2.45 23.84 -25.26
CA ASP A 217 -3.91 23.87 -25.16
C ASP A 217 -4.42 22.46 -24.83
N ILE A 218 -4.79 22.25 -23.56
CA ILE A 218 -5.30 20.98 -23.02
C ILE A 218 -6.45 20.42 -23.87
N LYS A 219 -7.25 21.28 -24.51
CA LYS A 219 -8.39 20.86 -25.33
C LYS A 219 -7.99 20.33 -26.70
N LYS A 220 -6.90 20.84 -27.27
CA LYS A 220 -6.47 20.49 -28.65
C LYS A 220 -5.53 19.29 -28.69
N HIS A 221 -4.69 19.18 -27.67
CA HIS A 221 -3.54 18.27 -27.66
C HIS A 221 -3.80 16.99 -26.86
N PHE A 222 -5.05 16.75 -26.46
CA PHE A 222 -5.44 15.61 -25.66
C PHE A 222 -5.35 14.29 -26.45
N VAL A 223 -4.61 13.31 -25.92
CA VAL A 223 -4.54 11.94 -26.43
C VAL A 223 -4.98 10.98 -25.32
N ASN A 224 -5.70 9.92 -25.68
CA ASN A 224 -6.27 8.97 -24.73
C ASN A 224 -5.36 7.74 -24.49
N PRO A 225 -4.61 7.68 -23.38
CA PRO A 225 -3.79 6.51 -23.05
C PRO A 225 -4.60 5.34 -22.43
N ILE A 226 -5.84 5.57 -21.98
CA ILE A 226 -6.64 4.59 -21.21
C ILE A 226 -7.96 4.34 -21.96
N ALA A 227 -7.94 3.40 -22.90
CA ALA A 227 -9.05 3.06 -23.80
C ALA A 227 -10.31 2.42 -23.13
N ARG A 228 -10.59 2.69 -21.84
CA ARG A 228 -11.68 2.02 -21.08
C ARG A 228 -12.65 2.92 -20.32
N MET A 229 -12.44 4.24 -20.26
CA MET A 229 -13.47 5.16 -19.73
C MET A 229 -14.34 5.68 -20.87
N SER A 230 -15.64 5.89 -20.62
CA SER A 230 -16.53 6.51 -21.61
C SER A 230 -15.95 7.86 -22.08
N SER A 231 -16.13 8.17 -23.38
CA SER A 231 -15.58 9.39 -24.00
C SER A 231 -16.00 10.67 -23.28
N ASP A 232 -17.19 10.68 -22.68
CA ASP A 232 -17.73 11.85 -21.98
C ASP A 232 -17.05 12.11 -20.63
N HIS A 233 -16.69 11.07 -19.86
CA HIS A 233 -16.06 11.25 -18.55
C HIS A 233 -14.67 11.88 -18.68
N MET A 234 -13.89 11.38 -19.64
CA MET A 234 -12.57 11.92 -19.94
C MET A 234 -12.67 13.36 -20.43
N ARG A 235 -13.65 13.67 -21.28
CA ARG A 235 -13.93 15.04 -21.72
C ARG A 235 -14.22 15.96 -20.53
N TRP A 236 -15.09 15.59 -19.60
CA TRP A 236 -15.41 16.44 -18.44
C TRP A 236 -14.20 16.68 -17.54
N ILE A 237 -13.34 15.68 -17.35
CA ILE A 237 -12.10 15.83 -16.57
C ILE A 237 -11.10 16.77 -17.26
N ALA A 238 -11.03 16.72 -18.59
CA ALA A 238 -10.16 17.59 -19.39
C ALA A 238 -10.70 19.02 -19.50
N GLU A 239 -12.01 19.20 -19.64
CA GLU A 239 -12.66 20.51 -19.82
C GLU A 239 -12.78 21.31 -18.52
N ASP A 240 -12.92 20.64 -17.38
CA ASP A 240 -12.97 21.26 -16.06
C ASP A 240 -11.84 20.75 -15.14
N PRO A 241 -10.64 21.36 -15.21
CA PRO A 241 -9.50 20.99 -14.36
C PRO A 241 -9.67 21.41 -12.89
N ARG A 242 -10.80 22.06 -12.51
CA ARG A 242 -11.01 22.66 -11.19
C ARG A 242 -12.17 21.99 -10.46
N PRO A 243 -12.01 20.74 -10.01
CA PRO A 243 -13.09 20.06 -9.31
C PRO A 243 -13.48 20.80 -8.02
N VAL A 244 -14.78 20.87 -7.75
CA VAL A 244 -15.28 21.25 -6.42
C VAL A 244 -15.07 20.06 -5.50
N ILE A 245 -14.22 20.23 -4.48
CA ILE A 245 -13.93 19.17 -3.52
C ILE A 245 -14.98 19.16 -2.39
N LYS A 246 -15.52 17.98 -2.12
CA LYS A 246 -16.37 17.67 -0.97
C LYS A 246 -15.76 16.48 -0.22
N ILE A 247 -15.66 16.60 1.10
CA ILE A 247 -15.13 15.54 1.96
C ILE A 247 -16.25 15.14 2.91
N ALA A 248 -16.52 13.83 2.98
CA ALA A 248 -17.48 13.24 3.89
C ALA A 248 -16.79 12.17 4.74
N PRO A 249 -16.72 12.32 6.07
CA PRO A 249 -16.20 11.28 6.94
C PRO A 249 -17.18 10.10 7.04
N HIS A 250 -16.63 8.92 7.30
CA HIS A 250 -17.37 7.72 7.69
C HIS A 250 -16.52 6.90 8.67
N ASP A 251 -17.10 5.85 9.27
CA ASP A 251 -16.49 5.12 10.39
C ASP A 251 -15.11 4.50 10.07
N ALA A 252 -14.84 4.21 8.80
CA ALA A 252 -13.57 3.62 8.35
C ALA A 252 -12.60 4.64 7.72
N GLY A 253 -13.00 5.90 7.51
CA GLY A 253 -12.15 6.90 6.87
C GLY A 253 -12.91 8.07 6.22
N LEU A 254 -12.56 8.40 4.98
CA LEU A 254 -13.06 9.58 4.26
C LEU A 254 -13.48 9.24 2.83
N SER A 255 -14.64 9.75 2.41
CA SER A 255 -15.01 9.88 1.01
C SER A 255 -14.63 11.26 0.48
N ILE A 256 -13.86 11.32 -0.59
CA ILE A 256 -13.33 12.55 -1.18
C ILE A 256 -13.85 12.66 -2.61
N ALA A 257 -14.80 13.56 -2.81
CA ALA A 257 -15.52 13.75 -4.07
C ALA A 257 -15.05 15.01 -4.80
N GLY A 258 -14.72 14.89 -6.08
CA GLY A 258 -14.48 16.01 -6.98
C GLY A 258 -15.61 16.16 -8.00
N GLY A 259 -16.38 17.23 -7.88
CA GLY A 259 -17.47 17.57 -8.77
C GLY A 259 -17.00 18.44 -9.94
N ARG A 260 -17.40 18.10 -11.17
CA ARG A 260 -17.07 18.83 -12.40
C ARG A 260 -18.30 19.16 -13.22
N LEU A 261 -18.26 20.29 -13.92
CA LEU A 261 -19.33 20.69 -14.83
C LEU A 261 -19.33 19.79 -16.08
N THR A 262 -20.52 19.38 -16.53
CA THR A 262 -20.66 18.51 -17.70
C THR A 262 -21.06 19.25 -18.99
N GLY A 263 -21.36 20.55 -18.89
CA GLY A 263 -22.00 21.33 -19.94
C GLY A 263 -23.53 21.22 -19.97
N SER A 264 -24.12 20.39 -19.11
CA SER A 264 -25.56 20.32 -18.84
C SER A 264 -25.89 20.70 -17.39
N ASP A 265 -27.14 20.52 -16.95
CA ASP A 265 -27.55 20.73 -15.56
C ASP A 265 -27.00 19.67 -14.57
N ASN A 266 -26.30 18.65 -15.09
CA ASN A 266 -25.69 17.59 -14.29
C ASN A 266 -24.25 17.89 -13.88
N ILE A 267 -23.85 17.39 -12.71
CA ILE A 267 -22.47 17.43 -12.21
C ILE A 267 -21.91 16.01 -12.23
N TYR A 268 -20.71 15.84 -12.79
CA TYR A 268 -19.97 14.60 -12.73
C TYR A 268 -19.16 14.53 -11.43
N TRP A 269 -19.37 13.50 -10.62
CA TRP A 269 -18.66 13.28 -9.37
C TRP A 269 -17.70 12.10 -9.49
N ARG A 270 -16.42 12.36 -9.20
CA ARG A 270 -15.38 11.34 -9.05
C ARG A 270 -15.04 11.20 -7.57
N ILE A 271 -15.31 10.05 -6.96
CA ILE A 271 -15.31 9.88 -5.49
C ILE A 271 -14.27 8.85 -5.06
N ALA A 272 -13.12 9.32 -4.59
CA ALA A 272 -12.09 8.45 -4.00
C ALA A 272 -12.47 8.13 -2.55
N GLN A 273 -12.01 6.98 -2.05
CA GLN A 273 -12.17 6.62 -0.64
C GLN A 273 -10.80 6.44 -0.02
N PHE A 274 -10.56 7.09 1.12
CA PHE A 274 -9.46 6.82 2.02
C PHE A 274 -10.00 5.96 3.16
N LEU A 275 -9.38 4.82 3.42
CA LEU A 275 -9.70 3.99 4.58
C LEU A 275 -8.48 3.93 5.49
N MET A 276 -8.71 4.15 6.77
CA MET A 276 -7.66 4.12 7.77
C MET A 276 -6.98 2.74 7.82
N PRO A 277 -5.66 2.69 8.04
CA PRO A 277 -4.80 3.85 8.21
C PRO A 277 -4.15 4.35 6.91
N PHE A 278 -4.08 3.52 5.87
CA PHE A 278 -3.27 3.79 4.68
C PHE A 278 -3.80 3.11 3.40
N HIS A 279 -5.13 2.94 3.30
CA HIS A 279 -5.76 2.37 2.12
C HIS A 279 -6.44 3.46 1.30
N ALA A 280 -6.41 3.35 -0.03
CA ALA A 280 -7.16 4.22 -0.91
C ALA A 280 -7.82 3.41 -2.03
N TYR A 281 -9.09 3.68 -2.32
CA TYR A 281 -9.77 3.13 -3.49
C TYR A 281 -9.86 4.18 -4.56
N ALA A 282 -9.42 3.78 -5.76
CA ALA A 282 -9.48 4.63 -6.91
C ALA A 282 -10.96 4.84 -7.28
N PRO A 283 -11.33 6.07 -7.65
CA PRO A 283 -12.68 6.38 -8.09
C PRO A 283 -12.88 5.85 -9.51
N SER A 284 -13.16 4.56 -9.59
CA SER A 284 -13.57 3.85 -10.79
C SER A 284 -14.37 2.64 -10.36
N ALA A 285 -15.64 2.61 -10.72
CA ALA A 285 -16.40 1.41 -11.02
C ALA A 285 -17.84 1.83 -11.29
N MET A 286 -18.11 2.14 -12.56
CA MET A 286 -19.48 2.02 -13.04
C MET A 286 -19.89 0.54 -12.99
N PRO A 287 -21.19 0.22 -12.95
CA PRO A 287 -21.65 -1.17 -12.99
C PRO A 287 -20.93 -1.99 -14.08
N GLY A 288 -20.36 -3.13 -13.72
CA GLY A 288 -19.60 -4.02 -14.61
C GLY A 288 -18.11 -3.70 -14.81
N GLU A 289 -17.62 -2.53 -14.37
CA GLU A 289 -16.19 -2.18 -14.40
C GLU A 289 -15.44 -2.78 -13.21
N ASN A 290 -14.12 -2.97 -13.36
CA ASN A 290 -13.27 -3.41 -12.26
C ASN A 290 -12.96 -2.24 -11.34
N ILE A 291 -12.93 -2.53 -10.04
CA ILE A 291 -12.56 -1.58 -9.00
C ILE A 291 -11.05 -1.71 -8.75
N PHE A 292 -10.41 -0.62 -8.34
CA PHE A 292 -8.99 -0.58 -8.02
C PHE A 292 -8.74 0.03 -6.65
N GLY A 293 -7.68 -0.43 -6.01
CA GLY A 293 -7.28 0.09 -4.71
C GLY A 293 -5.80 -0.11 -4.44
N GLN A 294 -5.35 0.61 -3.42
CA GLN A 294 -3.95 0.71 -3.05
C GLN A 294 -3.81 0.72 -1.52
N THR A 295 -2.68 0.20 -1.04
CA THR A 295 -2.28 0.26 0.38
C THR A 295 -0.86 0.79 0.47
N PHE A 296 -0.64 1.87 1.22
CA PHE A 296 0.63 2.61 1.27
C PHE A 296 1.38 2.30 2.57
N VAL A 297 2.27 1.31 2.52
CA VAL A 297 2.99 0.82 3.71
C VAL A 297 4.35 1.51 3.82
N PRO A 298 4.60 2.29 4.89
CA PRO A 298 5.90 2.92 5.07
C PRO A 298 6.99 1.88 5.33
N VAL A 299 8.09 2.03 4.61
CA VAL A 299 9.32 1.27 4.86
C VAL A 299 10.25 2.12 5.72
N SER A 300 10.41 3.39 5.33
CA SER A 300 11.05 4.45 6.11
C SER A 300 10.34 5.78 5.83
N ASP A 301 10.91 6.89 6.32
CA ASP A 301 10.34 8.22 6.10
C ASP A 301 10.52 8.74 4.67
N THR A 302 11.29 8.03 3.83
CA THR A 302 11.58 8.44 2.45
C THR A 302 11.22 7.40 1.40
N ASN A 303 10.69 6.24 1.79
CA ASN A 303 10.26 5.19 0.87
C ASN A 303 9.12 4.34 1.44
N CYS A 304 8.33 3.76 0.54
CA CYS A 304 7.19 2.93 0.89
C CYS A 304 6.94 1.82 -0.14
N TRP A 305 6.24 0.79 0.30
CA TRP A 305 5.58 -0.17 -0.58
C TRP A 305 4.17 0.29 -0.88
N ILE A 306 3.75 0.20 -2.13
CA ILE A 306 2.36 0.40 -2.53
C ILE A 306 1.82 -0.94 -2.99
N TYR A 307 1.02 -1.60 -2.16
CA TYR A 307 0.25 -2.76 -2.60
C TYR A 307 -0.86 -2.24 -3.51
N THR A 308 -1.09 -2.93 -4.61
CA THR A 308 -2.03 -2.53 -5.66
C THR A 308 -2.91 -3.71 -6.00
N TYR A 309 -4.20 -3.46 -6.14
CA TYR A 309 -5.14 -4.51 -6.42
C TYR A 309 -6.26 -4.01 -7.33
N ALA A 310 -6.72 -4.94 -8.18
CA ALA A 310 -7.91 -4.80 -9.00
C ALA A 310 -8.87 -5.94 -8.64
N TRP A 311 -10.16 -5.66 -8.57
CA TRP A 311 -11.15 -6.70 -8.31
C TRP A 311 -12.48 -6.42 -9.02
N ASN A 312 -13.30 -7.46 -9.12
CA ASN A 312 -14.66 -7.36 -9.63
C ASN A 312 -15.60 -8.23 -8.77
N PRO A 313 -16.59 -7.65 -8.08
CA PRO A 313 -17.47 -8.41 -7.20
C PRO A 313 -18.50 -9.26 -7.97
N GLU A 314 -18.78 -8.92 -9.23
CA GLU A 314 -19.86 -9.54 -10.02
C GLU A 314 -19.36 -10.74 -10.85
N ARG A 315 -18.10 -10.72 -11.29
CA ARG A 315 -17.53 -11.77 -12.16
C ARG A 315 -16.03 -11.99 -11.93
N PRO A 316 -15.50 -13.17 -12.30
CA PRO A 316 -14.06 -13.36 -12.40
C PRO A 316 -13.40 -12.35 -13.35
N LEU A 317 -12.15 -12.01 -13.05
CA LEU A 317 -11.28 -11.28 -13.96
C LEU A 317 -10.92 -12.19 -15.14
N THR A 318 -11.10 -11.66 -16.35
CA THR A 318 -10.73 -12.33 -17.60
C THR A 318 -9.21 -12.42 -17.74
N GLN A 319 -8.72 -13.34 -18.56
CA GLN A 319 -7.28 -13.46 -18.83
C GLN A 319 -6.72 -12.17 -19.45
N ALA A 320 -7.45 -11.56 -20.39
CA ALA A 320 -7.03 -10.30 -21.02
C ALA A 320 -6.90 -9.14 -20.01
N GLU A 321 -7.71 -9.12 -18.94
CA GLU A 321 -7.56 -8.15 -17.86
C GLU A 321 -6.31 -8.42 -17.03
N ARG A 322 -6.07 -9.69 -16.66
CA ARG A 322 -4.86 -10.11 -15.93
C ARG A 322 -3.60 -9.77 -16.71
N ASP A 323 -3.55 -10.15 -17.98
CA ASP A 323 -2.44 -9.85 -18.89
C ASP A 323 -2.19 -8.33 -19.03
N ALA A 324 -3.25 -7.52 -18.99
CA ALA A 324 -3.11 -6.07 -19.01
C ALA A 324 -2.51 -5.53 -17.71
N TYR A 325 -2.86 -6.12 -16.57
CA TYR A 325 -2.28 -5.77 -15.27
C TYR A 325 -0.81 -6.17 -15.17
N ASP A 326 -0.43 -7.34 -15.71
CA ASP A 326 0.97 -7.77 -15.79
C ASP A 326 1.84 -6.78 -16.59
N ARG A 327 1.28 -6.13 -17.62
CA ARG A 327 1.94 -5.10 -18.44
C ARG A 327 1.79 -3.67 -17.92
N GLY A 328 1.28 -3.51 -16.69
CA GLY A 328 1.07 -2.22 -16.06
C GLY A 328 -0.14 -1.46 -16.60
N ASN A 329 -1.30 -1.67 -15.99
CA ASN A 329 -2.54 -0.98 -16.33
C ASN A 329 -3.33 -0.55 -15.09
N GLY A 330 -3.96 0.63 -15.16
CA GLY A 330 -4.64 1.24 -14.02
C GLY A 330 -3.65 1.66 -12.93
N VAL A 331 -3.89 1.25 -11.69
CA VAL A 331 -2.99 1.54 -10.55
C VAL A 331 -1.80 0.58 -10.45
N ILE A 332 -1.84 -0.53 -11.19
CA ILE A 332 -0.86 -1.61 -11.18
C ILE A 332 0.27 -1.25 -12.13
N ALA A 333 1.52 -1.30 -11.65
CA ALA A 333 2.70 -1.05 -12.45
C ALA A 333 3.27 -2.37 -13.00
N GLU A 334 3.87 -2.28 -14.19
CA GLU A 334 4.80 -3.30 -14.68
C GLU A 334 6.08 -3.18 -13.84
N VAL A 335 6.50 -4.29 -13.23
CA VAL A 335 7.60 -4.32 -12.25
C VAL A 335 8.60 -5.42 -12.58
N ASP A 336 9.82 -5.28 -12.09
CA ASP A 336 10.81 -6.35 -12.09
C ASP A 336 10.55 -7.41 -10.99
N ASP A 337 11.45 -8.39 -10.88
CA ASP A 337 11.38 -9.46 -9.88
C ASP A 337 11.45 -8.95 -8.42
N ASN A 338 11.91 -7.71 -8.22
CA ASN A 338 11.99 -7.05 -6.92
C ASN A 338 10.84 -6.07 -6.68
N TYR A 339 9.83 -6.06 -7.55
CA TYR A 339 8.68 -5.16 -7.51
C TYR A 339 9.06 -3.68 -7.68
N VAL A 340 10.19 -3.39 -8.34
CA VAL A 340 10.56 -2.03 -8.74
C VAL A 340 9.89 -1.74 -10.10
N PRO A 341 9.14 -0.61 -10.24
CA PRO A 341 8.53 -0.26 -11.52
C PRO A 341 9.55 -0.16 -12.65
N LEU A 342 9.30 -0.83 -13.78
CA LEU A 342 10.20 -0.78 -14.94
C LEU A 342 10.27 0.62 -15.58
N ARG A 343 9.20 1.42 -15.39
CA ARG A 343 9.12 2.81 -15.85
C ARG A 343 9.30 3.74 -14.65
N HIS A 344 10.56 4.02 -14.33
CA HIS A 344 10.95 4.93 -13.25
C HIS A 344 11.96 5.98 -13.73
N ARG A 345 12.22 7.01 -12.92
CA ARG A 345 13.04 8.18 -13.28
C ARG A 345 14.40 7.84 -13.90
N ALA A 346 15.03 6.71 -13.53
CA ALA A 346 16.32 6.31 -14.09
C ALA A 346 16.23 5.60 -15.47
N THR A 347 15.03 5.23 -15.89
CA THR A 347 14.73 4.55 -17.16
C THR A 347 13.98 5.43 -18.17
N THR A 348 13.51 6.62 -17.75
CA THR A 348 12.90 7.61 -18.65
C THR A 348 14.00 8.51 -19.22
N ILE A 349 14.52 8.14 -20.40
CA ILE A 349 15.34 9.01 -21.26
C ILE A 349 14.40 9.81 -22.16
#